data_AF-A0A943UUN4-F1
#
_entry.id   AF-A0A943UUN4-F1
#
_cell.length_a   1.000
_cell.length_b   1.000
_cell.length_c   1.000
_cell.angle_alpha   90.00
_cell.angle_beta   90.00
_cell.angle_gamma   90.00
#
_symmetry.space_group_name_H-M   'P 1'
#
loop_
_entity.id
_entity.type
_entity.pdbx_description
1 polymer ?
#
loop_
_entity_poly.entity_id
_entity_poly.type
_entity_poly.pdbx_seq_one_letter_code
_entity_poly.pdbx_strand_id
1 'polypeptide(L)' 'MKGRSLNGAQTQSLIAIMSQFSSGAITEGQAANLISTAIGMSKADAVSILNGDMGE' A
#
# COMPACT_ATOMS: atom_id res chain seq x y z
N MET A 1 13.82 -8.10 -5.39
CA MET A 1 12.78 -8.38 -6.43
C MET A 1 12.49 -7.09 -7.19
N LYS A 2 11.97 -7.13 -8.42
CA LYS A 2 11.83 -5.93 -9.28
C LYS A 2 10.97 -4.86 -8.57
N GLY A 3 11.60 -3.79 -8.08
CA GLY A 3 10.92 -2.63 -7.49
C GLY A 3 9.84 -2.15 -8.45
N ARG A 4 8.57 -2.43 -8.13
CA ARG A 4 7.47 -2.19 -9.05
C ARG A 4 7.25 -0.69 -9.14
N SER A 5 7.73 -0.08 -10.21
CA SER A 5 7.50 1.35 -10.46
C SER A 5 6.00 1.60 -10.58
N LEU A 6 5.46 2.36 -9.64
CA LEU A 6 4.08 2.82 -9.64
C LEU A 6 3.94 3.97 -10.64
N ASN A 7 2.78 4.04 -11.30
CA ASN A 7 2.43 5.24 -12.06
C ASN A 7 1.98 6.38 -11.12
N GLY A 8 1.76 7.58 -11.67
CA GLY A 8 1.37 8.76 -10.89
C GLY A 8 0.09 8.55 -10.08
N ALA A 9 -0.94 7.95 -10.67
CA ALA A 9 -2.21 7.69 -9.97
C ALA A 9 -2.05 6.66 -8.85
N GLN A 10 -1.34 5.57 -9.10
CA GLN A 10 -1.05 4.53 -8.10
C GLN A 10 -0.24 5.10 -6.92
N THR A 11 0.73 5.97 -7.21
CA THR A 11 1.53 6.63 -6.18
C THR A 11 0.67 7.55 -5.31
N GLN A 12 -0.21 8.36 -5.92
CA GLN A 12 -1.13 9.22 -5.18
C GLN A 12 -2.09 8.42 -4.31
N SER A 13 -2.65 7.34 -4.83
CA SER A 13 -3.49 6.42 -4.05
C SER A 13 -2.74 5.83 -2.87
N LEU A 14 -1.51 5.35 -3.06
CA LEU A 14 -0.70 4.80 -1.99
C LEU A 14 -0.42 5.84 -0.89
N ILE A 15 -0.02 7.06 -1.25
CA ILE A 15 0.23 8.14 -0.29
C ILE A 15 -1.03 8.44 0.54
N ALA A 16 -2.19 8.56 -0.12
CA ALA A 16 -3.44 8.85 0.56
C ALA A 16 -3.82 7.74 1.55
N ILE A 17 -3.70 6.47 1.14
CA ILE A 17 -3.99 5.32 2.01
C ILE A 17 -3.00 5.29 3.19
N MET A 18 -1.72 5.56 2.93
CA MET A 18 -0.69 5.55 3.97
C MET A 18 -0.90 6.65 5.01
N SER A 19 -1.32 7.84 4.58
CA SER A 19 -1.70 8.91 5.50
C SER A 19 -2.88 8.52 6.39
N GLN A 20 -3.91 7.86 5.84
CA GLN A 20 -5.08 7.41 6.60
C GLN A 20 -4.74 6.29 7.58
N PHE A 21 -3.88 5.36 7.16
CA PHE A 21 -3.41 4.29 8.02
C PHE A 21 -2.56 4.84 9.17
N SER A 22 -1.58 5.70 8.86
CA SER A 22 -0.70 6.31 9.86
C SER A 22 -1.46 7.19 10.86
N SER A 23 -2.59 7.78 10.46
CA SER A 23 -3.45 8.55 11.38
C SER A 23 -4.40 7.67 12.20
N GLY A 24 -4.42 6.36 11.99
CA GLY A 24 -5.35 5.43 12.62
C GLY A 24 -6.80 5.54 12.11
N ALA A 25 -7.03 6.23 10.98
CA ALA A 25 -8.38 6.39 10.42
C ALA A 25 -8.90 5.11 9.76
N ILE A 26 -7.98 4.23 9.34
CA ILE A 26 -8.28 2.90 8.80
C ILE A 26 -7.37 1.87 9.47
N THR A 27 -7.90 0.65 9.63
CA THR A 27 -7.14 -0.49 10.15
C THR A 27 -6.17 -1.04 9.10
N GLU A 28 -5.19 -1.84 9.55
CA GLU A 28 -4.24 -2.52 8.65
C GLU A 28 -4.95 -3.33 7.56
N GLY A 29 -5.96 -4.12 7.94
CA GLY A 29 -6.74 -4.91 6.98
C GLY A 29 -7.50 -4.07 5.96
N GLN A 30 -7.99 -2.88 6.35
CA GLN A 30 -8.62 -1.94 5.42
C GLN A 30 -7.59 -1.31 4.48
N ALA A 31 -6.44 -0.88 5.00
CA ALA A 31 -5.36 -0.32 4.20
C ALA A 31 -4.81 -1.34 3.19
N ALA A 32 -4.59 -2.60 3.62
CA ALA A 32 -4.13 -3.68 2.76
C ALA A 32 -5.11 -3.99 1.62
N ASN A 33 -6.42 -3.98 1.90
CA ASN A 33 -7.45 -4.13 0.87
C ASN A 33 -7.40 -2.98 -0.16
N LEU A 34 -7.29 -1.74 0.30
CA LEU A 34 -7.26 -0.56 -0.58
C LEU A 34 -6.00 -0.56 -1.46
N ILE A 35 -4.83 -0.85 -0.88
CA ILE A 35 -3.56 -0.94 -1.62
C ILE A 35 -3.64 -2.05 -2.67
N SER A 36 -4.12 -3.24 -2.28
CA SER A 36 -4.27 -4.37 -3.19
C SER A 36 -5.11 -4.01 -4.42
N THR A 37 -6.24 -3.31 -4.22
CA THR A 37 -7.09 -2.85 -5.32
C THR A 37 -6.46 -1.72 -6.15
N ALA A 38 -5.87 -0.70 -5.49
CA ALA A 38 -5.34 0.47 -6.17
C ALA A 38 -4.07 0.17 -6.99
N ILE A 39 -3.25 -0.77 -6.54
CA ILE A 39 -1.96 -1.10 -7.15
C ILE A 39 -2.02 -2.38 -8.00
N GLY A 40 -2.97 -3.28 -7.71
CA GLY A 40 -3.08 -4.57 -8.38
C GLY A 40 -2.01 -5.56 -7.90
N MET A 41 -1.90 -5.72 -6.59
CA MET A 41 -1.00 -6.67 -5.91
C MET A 41 -1.75 -7.51 -4.87
N SER A 42 -1.08 -8.51 -4.30
CA SER A 42 -1.69 -9.33 -3.25
C SER A 42 -1.86 -8.53 -1.95
N LYS A 43 -2.77 -8.98 -1.08
CA LYS A 43 -2.92 -8.37 0.26
C LYS A 43 -1.67 -8.60 1.13
N ALA A 44 -0.96 -9.71 0.94
CA ALA A 44 0.27 -9.98 1.65
C ALA A 44 1.35 -8.94 1.28
N ASP A 45 1.53 -8.69 -0.02
CA ASP A 45 2.46 -7.65 -0.49
C ASP A 45 2.06 -6.26 0.01
N ALA A 46 0.74 -5.98 0.04
CA ALA A 46 0.24 -4.73 0.58
C ALA A 46 0.57 -4.57 2.08
N VAL A 47 0.43 -5.62 2.89
CA VAL A 47 0.82 -5.61 4.31
C VAL A 47 2.33 -5.42 4.46
N SER A 48 3.16 -6.04 3.61
CA SER A 48 4.61 -5.79 3.62
C SER A 48 4.93 -4.31 3.37
N ILE A 49 4.25 -3.65 2.42
CA ILE A 49 4.38 -2.21 2.19
C ILE A 49 3.99 -1.39 3.43
N LEU A 50 2.87 -1.72 4.09
CA LEU A 50 2.42 -1.02 5.30
C LEU A 50 3.46 -1.10 6.43
N ASN A 51 4.18 -2.21 6.52
CA ASN A 51 5.21 -2.45 7.52
C ASN A 51 6.59 -1.91 7.13
N GLY A 52 6.70 -1.25 5.97
CA GLY A 52 7.98 -0.72 5.45
C GLY A 52 8.91 -1.79 4.88
N ASP A 53 8.42 -3.03 4.72
CA ASP A 53 9.17 -4.16 4.18
C ASP A 53 8.97 -4.20 2.65
N MET A 54 9.61 -3.25 1.96
CA MET A 54 9.74 -3.30 0.50
C MET A 54 10.99 -4.13 0.17
N GLY A 55 10.86 -5.45 0.23
CA GLY A 55 11.97 -6.40 0.16
C GLY A 55 13.05 -6.07 -0.88
N GLU A 56 14.31 -6.33 -0.51
CA GLU A 56 15.50 -6.09 -1.34
C GLU A 56 15.47 -6.79 -2.72
#